data_AF-A0A2K3QBM0-F1
#
_entry.id   AF-A0A2K3QBM0-F1
#
_cell.length_a   1.000
_cell.length_b   1.000
_cell.length_c   1.000
_cell.angle_alpha   90.00
_cell.angle_beta   90.00
_cell.angle_gamma   90.00
#
_symmetry.space_group_name_H-M   'P 1'
#
loop_
_entity.id
_entity.type
_entity.pdbx_description
1 polymer ?
#
loop_
_entity_poly.entity_id
_entity_poly.type
_entity_poly.pdbx_seq_one_letter_code
_entity_poly.pdbx_strand_id
1 'polypeptide(L)'
;MASLIERLPNELQWMVFSHLDYQSLIHLSRMNRYFQQTIDPQRMAASFDKAQFVMRAAKDFPQHRPSEKGHDYRPGNFECYVCFRVRSPDHFDMLQPQSAFVDRLGRIVRNREPDPRTDRQIMLRRFCIDCGVCEGLHAPFDCLTTRTGKDLWVCNCRRVWSKPGCLRCPNCRGDCPLRPRRKLLM
;
A
#
# COMPACT_ATOMS: atom_id res chain seq x y z
N MET A 1 -8.44 -34.09 9.80
CA MET A 1 -9.02 -34.80 8.64
C MET A 1 -8.88 -33.89 7.43
N ALA A 2 -8.52 -34.41 6.26
CA ALA A 2 -8.46 -33.63 5.03
C ALA A 2 -9.88 -33.33 4.51
N SER A 3 -10.14 -32.09 4.09
CA SER A 3 -11.40 -31.69 3.45
C SER A 3 -11.67 -32.50 2.17
N LEU A 4 -12.94 -32.65 1.78
CA LEU A 4 -13.28 -33.24 0.48
C LEU A 4 -12.72 -32.42 -0.70
N ILE A 5 -12.60 -31.10 -0.52
CA ILE A 5 -12.00 -30.19 -1.52
C ILE A 5 -10.50 -30.50 -1.70
N GLU A 6 -9.77 -30.80 -0.62
CA GLU A 6 -8.34 -31.15 -0.67
C GLU A 6 -8.06 -32.46 -1.44
N ARG A 7 -9.09 -33.30 -1.63
CA ARG A 7 -8.99 -34.57 -2.38
C ARG A 7 -9.24 -34.42 -3.87
N LEU A 8 -9.71 -33.27 -4.33
CA LEU A 8 -9.90 -33.00 -5.75
C LEU A 8 -8.54 -32.81 -6.44
N PRO A 9 -8.39 -33.21 -7.72
CA PRO A 9 -7.28 -32.77 -8.56
C PRO A 9 -7.09 -31.25 -8.50
N ASN A 10 -5.84 -30.80 -8.53
CA ASN A 10 -5.50 -29.39 -8.36
C ASN A 10 -6.26 -28.50 -9.35
N GLU A 11 -6.43 -28.95 -10.58
CA GLU A 11 -7.11 -28.25 -11.68
C GLU A 11 -8.57 -27.92 -11.31
N LEU A 12 -9.28 -28.88 -10.70
CA LEU A 12 -10.65 -28.67 -10.22
C LEU A 12 -10.68 -27.76 -8.99
N GLN A 13 -9.67 -27.84 -8.10
CA GLN A 13 -9.54 -26.90 -6.99
C GLN A 13 -9.32 -25.46 -7.49
N TRP A 14 -8.41 -25.24 -8.45
CA TRP A 14 -8.18 -23.94 -9.08
C TRP A 14 -9.44 -23.40 -9.76
N MET A 15 -10.20 -24.24 -10.47
CA MET A 15 -11.49 -23.85 -11.03
C MET A 15 -12.46 -23.38 -9.94
N VAL A 16 -12.67 -24.18 -8.88
CA VAL A 16 -13.53 -23.79 -7.74
C VAL A 16 -13.08 -22.48 -7.10
N PHE A 17 -11.77 -22.31 -6.85
CA PHE A 17 -11.25 -21.10 -6.21
C PHE A 17 -11.34 -19.86 -7.10
N SER A 18 -11.35 -20.03 -8.44
CA SER A 18 -11.51 -18.92 -9.39
C SER A 18 -12.88 -18.24 -9.34
N HIS A 19 -13.89 -18.91 -8.77
CA HIS A 19 -15.23 -18.38 -8.54
C HIS A 19 -15.41 -17.73 -7.16
N LEU A 20 -14.39 -17.75 -6.29
CA LEU A 20 -14.46 -17.16 -4.95
C LEU A 20 -14.05 -15.69 -4.96
N ASP A 21 -14.80 -14.86 -4.23
CA ASP A 21 -14.42 -13.47 -3.98
C ASP A 21 -13.22 -13.38 -3.02
N TYR A 22 -12.58 -12.22 -2.98
CA TYR A 22 -11.40 -11.95 -2.18
C TYR A 22 -11.65 -12.19 -0.69
N GLN A 23 -12.85 -11.90 -0.20
CA GLN A 23 -13.23 -12.22 1.18
C GLN A 23 -13.23 -13.73 1.42
N SER A 24 -13.89 -14.51 0.55
CA SER A 24 -13.97 -15.97 0.69
C SER A 24 -12.59 -16.61 0.57
N LEU A 25 -11.73 -16.12 -0.32
CA LEU A 25 -10.33 -16.56 -0.43
C LEU A 25 -9.53 -16.26 0.85
N ILE A 26 -9.71 -15.09 1.48
CA ILE A 26 -9.08 -14.76 2.78
C ILE A 26 -9.58 -15.68 3.90
N HIS A 27 -10.87 -16.03 3.92
CA HIS A 27 -11.40 -16.94 4.94
C HIS A 27 -10.89 -18.35 4.72
N LEU A 28 -10.94 -18.86 3.48
CA LEU A 28 -10.52 -20.20 3.10
C LEU A 28 -9.02 -20.43 3.37
N SER A 29 -8.15 -19.47 3.03
CA SER A 29 -6.71 -19.53 3.32
C SER A 29 -6.35 -19.54 4.82
N ARG A 30 -7.33 -19.35 5.71
CA ARG A 30 -7.16 -19.41 7.17
C ARG A 30 -7.81 -20.63 7.82
N MET A 31 -8.49 -21.48 7.07
CA MET A 31 -9.21 -22.65 7.62
C MET A 31 -8.28 -23.79 8.04
N ASN A 32 -7.23 -24.08 7.27
CA ASN A 32 -6.27 -25.13 7.60
C ASN A 32 -4.90 -24.90 6.93
N ARG A 33 -3.92 -25.75 7.28
CA ARG A 33 -2.53 -25.66 6.79
C ARG A 33 -2.42 -25.81 5.27
N TYR A 34 -3.25 -26.65 4.64
CA TYR A 34 -3.22 -26.85 3.19
C TYR A 34 -3.65 -25.58 2.47
N PHE A 35 -4.84 -25.03 2.79
CA PHE A 35 -5.33 -23.80 2.17
C PHE A 35 -4.45 -22.58 2.50
N GLN A 36 -3.81 -22.55 3.66
CA GLN A 36 -2.81 -21.52 4.01
C GLN A 36 -1.57 -21.55 3.11
N GLN A 37 -1.24 -22.70 2.51
CA GLN A 37 -0.11 -22.89 1.62
C GLN A 37 -0.49 -22.77 0.13
N THR A 38 -1.71 -23.17 -0.25
CA THR A 38 -2.15 -23.19 -1.65
C THR A 38 -2.91 -21.94 -2.11
N ILE A 39 -3.58 -21.23 -1.20
CA ILE A 39 -4.40 -20.07 -1.55
C ILE A 39 -3.64 -18.77 -1.26
N ASP A 40 -3.39 -18.00 -2.32
CA ASP A 40 -2.92 -16.61 -2.25
C ASP A 40 -4.04 -15.66 -2.72
N PRO A 41 -4.85 -15.09 -1.79
CA PRO A 41 -5.95 -14.21 -2.15
C PRO A 41 -5.51 -12.96 -2.95
N GLN A 42 -4.27 -12.49 -2.77
CA GLN A 42 -3.76 -11.30 -3.46
C GLN A 42 -3.48 -11.59 -4.94
N ARG A 43 -3.02 -12.80 -5.25
CA ARG A 43 -2.76 -13.24 -6.63
C ARG A 43 -4.00 -13.79 -7.32
N MET A 44 -4.90 -14.43 -6.58
CA MET A 44 -6.08 -15.12 -7.14
C MET A 44 -7.27 -14.19 -7.37
N ALA A 45 -7.54 -13.23 -6.47
CA ALA A 45 -8.72 -12.37 -6.61
C ALA A 45 -8.52 -11.22 -7.62
N ALA A 46 -9.60 -10.87 -8.32
CA ALA A 46 -9.63 -9.75 -9.26
C ALA A 46 -9.39 -8.39 -8.56
N SER A 47 -8.69 -7.48 -9.24
CA SER A 47 -8.33 -6.16 -8.66
C SER A 47 -9.53 -5.28 -8.28
N PHE A 48 -10.66 -5.42 -8.98
CA PHE A 48 -11.90 -4.70 -8.67
C PHE A 48 -12.50 -5.16 -7.33
N ASP A 49 -12.63 -6.47 -7.15
CA ASP A 49 -13.15 -7.10 -5.94
C ASP A 49 -12.24 -6.80 -4.72
N LYS A 50 -10.91 -6.95 -4.87
CA LYS A 50 -9.94 -6.51 -3.86
C LYS A 50 -10.11 -5.03 -3.45
N ALA A 51 -10.42 -4.15 -4.41
CA ALA A 51 -10.68 -2.74 -4.16
C ALA A 51 -12.03 -2.49 -3.47
N GLN A 52 -13.10 -3.21 -3.83
CA GLN A 52 -14.40 -3.14 -3.14
C GLN A 52 -14.28 -3.63 -1.70
N PHE A 53 -13.62 -4.77 -1.48
CA PHE A 53 -13.39 -5.34 -0.15
C PHE A 53 -12.65 -4.38 0.76
N VAL A 54 -11.51 -3.81 0.32
CA VAL A 54 -10.69 -2.94 1.18
C VAL A 54 -11.38 -1.61 1.49
N MET A 55 -12.17 -1.07 0.56
CA MET A 55 -13.03 0.10 0.78
C MET A 55 -14.11 -0.19 1.84
N ARG A 56 -14.83 -1.32 1.69
CA ARG A 56 -15.85 -1.76 2.66
C ARG A 56 -15.23 -2.04 4.03
N ALA A 57 -14.06 -2.67 4.08
CA ALA A 57 -13.35 -2.95 5.32
C ALA A 57 -12.96 -1.65 6.06
N ALA A 58 -12.40 -0.65 5.37
CA ALA A 58 -12.03 0.63 5.99
C ALA A 58 -13.25 1.40 6.53
N LYS A 59 -14.38 1.33 5.82
CA LYS A 59 -15.62 2.03 6.20
C LYS A 59 -16.39 1.33 7.32
N ASP A 60 -16.66 0.03 7.15
CA ASP A 60 -17.71 -0.65 7.91
C ASP A 60 -17.15 -1.44 9.10
N PHE A 61 -15.88 -1.88 9.07
CA PHE A 61 -15.34 -2.72 10.14
C PHE A 61 -15.00 -1.90 11.41
N PRO A 62 -15.52 -2.25 12.60
CA PRO A 62 -15.39 -1.42 13.81
C PRO A 62 -13.96 -1.03 14.18
N GLN A 63 -12.99 -1.93 14.01
CA GLN A 63 -11.57 -1.70 14.32
C GLN A 63 -10.84 -0.71 13.38
N HIS A 64 -11.54 -0.16 12.39
CA HIS A 64 -10.99 0.83 11.45
C HIS A 64 -11.70 2.18 11.51
N ARG A 65 -12.82 2.27 12.25
CA ARG A 65 -13.60 3.50 12.39
C ARG A 65 -12.81 4.57 13.16
N PRO A 66 -13.02 5.86 12.85
CA PRO A 66 -12.50 6.94 13.68
C PRO A 66 -13.14 6.93 15.07
N SER A 67 -12.42 7.53 16.03
CA SER A 67 -12.88 7.80 17.40
C SER A 67 -12.59 9.26 17.72
N GLU A 68 -13.61 10.00 18.13
CA GLU A 68 -13.51 11.40 18.57
C GLU A 68 -13.62 11.52 20.10
N LYS A 69 -13.62 10.39 20.83
CA LYS A 69 -13.86 10.37 22.28
C LYS A 69 -12.62 10.76 23.08
N GLY A 70 -12.57 12.02 23.51
CA GLY A 70 -11.63 12.50 24.54
C GLY A 70 -10.16 12.28 24.19
N HIS A 71 -9.39 11.72 25.11
CA HIS A 71 -7.97 11.41 24.91
C HIS A 71 -7.71 10.31 23.85
N ASP A 72 -8.75 9.63 23.38
CA ASP A 72 -8.69 8.53 22.42
C ASP A 72 -9.05 8.98 20.99
N TYR A 73 -8.58 10.18 20.61
CA TYR A 73 -8.71 10.68 19.24
C TYR A 73 -7.93 9.81 18.26
N ARG A 74 -8.65 9.17 17.34
CA ARG A 74 -8.09 8.31 16.29
C ARG A 74 -8.78 8.67 14.98
N PRO A 75 -8.07 9.18 13.95
CA PRO A 75 -8.70 9.65 12.70
C PRO A 75 -9.13 8.52 11.75
N GLY A 76 -9.32 7.30 12.27
CA GLY A 76 -9.64 6.09 11.50
C GLY A 76 -8.42 5.48 10.81
N ASN A 77 -8.57 4.25 10.34
CA ASN A 77 -7.59 3.61 9.46
C ASN A 77 -7.96 3.85 7.99
N PHE A 78 -6.98 3.74 7.10
CA PHE A 78 -7.12 4.06 5.70
C PHE A 78 -6.80 2.84 4.82
N GLU A 79 -7.53 2.69 3.71
CA GLU A 79 -7.25 1.68 2.70
C GLU A 79 -6.08 2.05 1.78
N CYS A 80 -5.28 1.05 1.40
CA CYS A 80 -4.29 1.12 0.33
C CYS A 80 -4.77 0.29 -0.86
N TYR A 81 -4.93 0.91 -2.03
CA TYR A 81 -5.39 0.25 -3.27
C TYR A 81 -4.27 -0.44 -4.06
N VAL A 82 -3.02 -0.40 -3.59
CA VAL A 82 -1.90 -1.14 -4.20
C VAL A 82 -1.73 -2.51 -3.54
N CYS A 83 -1.66 -2.57 -2.21
CA CYS A 83 -1.55 -3.84 -1.47
C CYS A 83 -2.87 -4.36 -0.90
N PHE A 84 -4.01 -3.69 -1.15
CA PHE A 84 -5.36 -4.09 -0.74
C PHE A 84 -5.46 -4.43 0.76
N ARG A 85 -4.86 -3.57 1.60
CA ARG A 85 -4.89 -3.65 3.08
C ARG A 85 -5.35 -2.32 3.67
N VAL A 86 -6.07 -2.41 4.78
CA VAL A 86 -6.36 -1.26 5.66
C VAL A 86 -5.21 -1.11 6.65
N ARG A 87 -4.67 0.10 6.79
CA ARG A 87 -3.50 0.43 7.62
C ARG A 87 -3.73 1.69 8.45
N SER A 88 -2.96 1.85 9.52
CA SER A 88 -3.05 3.04 10.38
C SER A 88 -2.52 4.30 9.68
N PRO A 89 -2.94 5.51 10.10
CA PRO A 89 -2.57 6.79 9.49
C PRO A 89 -1.07 7.05 9.32
N ASP A 90 -0.24 6.45 10.17
CA ASP A 90 1.22 6.57 10.12
C ASP A 90 1.87 5.85 8.93
N HIS A 91 1.12 5.00 8.21
CA HIS A 91 1.57 4.36 6.97
C HIS A 91 1.23 5.17 5.71
N PHE A 92 0.61 6.35 5.83
CA PHE A 92 0.18 7.17 4.71
C PHE A 92 0.80 8.56 4.78
N ASP A 93 1.28 9.04 3.64
CA ASP A 93 1.73 10.41 3.48
C ASP A 93 0.53 11.38 3.55
N MET A 94 0.74 12.53 4.19
CA MET A 94 -0.21 13.64 4.20
C MET A 94 -0.28 14.29 2.82
N LEU A 95 0.84 14.36 2.10
CA LEU A 95 0.96 14.99 0.78
C LEU A 95 1.08 13.97 -0.36
N GLN A 96 0.40 12.82 -0.23
CA GLN A 96 0.44 11.75 -1.22
C GLN A 96 0.18 12.27 -2.66
N PRO A 97 1.01 11.91 -3.65
CA PRO A 97 0.74 12.16 -5.06
C PRO A 97 -0.67 11.74 -5.49
N GLN A 98 -1.36 12.63 -6.20
CA GLN A 98 -2.72 12.42 -6.71
C GLN A 98 -2.74 11.86 -8.14
N SER A 99 -1.64 11.97 -8.87
CA SER A 99 -1.50 11.45 -10.24
C SER A 99 -0.08 10.98 -10.51
N ALA A 100 0.09 10.13 -11.52
CA ALA A 100 1.38 9.74 -12.07
C ALA A 100 1.27 9.50 -13.58
N PHE A 101 2.41 9.45 -14.26
CA PHE A 101 2.47 9.04 -15.67
C PHE A 101 2.79 7.54 -15.75
N VAL A 102 2.14 6.85 -16.69
CA VAL A 102 2.48 5.46 -17.05
C VAL A 102 2.83 5.34 -18.53
N ASP A 103 3.76 4.45 -18.83
CA ASP A 103 4.17 4.13 -20.19
C ASP A 103 3.10 3.33 -20.96
N ARG A 104 3.39 3.03 -22.24
CA ARG A 104 2.53 2.20 -23.10
C ARG A 104 2.24 0.80 -22.57
N LEU A 105 3.04 0.29 -21.63
CA LEU A 105 2.86 -1.00 -20.96
C LEU A 105 2.15 -0.86 -19.60
N GLY A 106 1.70 0.35 -19.24
CA GLY A 106 1.02 0.66 -18.00
C GLY A 106 1.93 0.77 -16.77
N ARG A 107 3.26 0.82 -16.95
CA ARG A 107 4.24 0.91 -15.86
C ARG A 107 4.49 2.37 -15.51
N ILE A 108 4.57 2.69 -14.22
CA ILE A 108 4.87 4.05 -13.74
C ILE A 108 6.19 4.54 -14.34
N VAL A 109 6.16 5.71 -14.98
CA VAL A 109 7.35 6.40 -15.52
C VAL A 109 8.16 6.93 -14.33
N ARG A 110 9.46 6.62 -14.31
CA ARG A 110 10.41 6.95 -13.22
C ARG A 110 11.72 7.43 -13.84
N ASN A 111 12.43 8.33 -13.14
CA ASN A 111 13.79 8.80 -13.48
C ASN A 111 13.96 9.45 -14.87
N ARG A 112 12.87 9.83 -15.54
CA ARG A 112 12.85 10.63 -16.78
C ARG A 112 11.61 11.52 -16.79
N GLU A 113 11.63 12.56 -17.61
CA GLU A 113 10.43 13.32 -17.90
C GLU A 113 9.42 12.45 -18.69
N PRO A 114 8.11 12.63 -18.48
CA PRO A 114 7.08 11.97 -19.29
C PRO A 114 7.13 12.45 -20.74
N ASP A 115 6.96 11.52 -21.69
CA ASP A 115 6.81 11.82 -23.11
C ASP A 115 5.31 11.92 -23.45
N PRO A 116 4.77 13.10 -23.80
CA PRO A 116 3.35 13.29 -24.09
C PRO A 116 2.81 12.45 -25.27
N ARG A 117 3.69 11.86 -26.10
CA ARG A 117 3.30 11.02 -27.25
C ARG A 117 3.12 9.54 -26.90
N THR A 118 3.60 9.12 -25.73
CA THR A 118 3.66 7.70 -25.35
C THR A 118 3.18 7.42 -23.94
N ASP A 119 3.36 8.36 -23.02
CA ASP A 119 2.98 8.23 -21.63
C ASP A 119 1.64 8.92 -21.37
N ARG A 120 0.81 8.29 -20.54
CA ARG A 120 -0.50 8.81 -20.14
C ARG A 120 -0.52 9.15 -18.66
N GLN A 121 -1.12 10.29 -18.30
CA GLN A 121 -1.38 10.62 -16.91
C GLN A 121 -2.56 9.78 -16.39
N ILE A 122 -2.44 9.23 -15.19
CA ILE A 122 -3.50 8.51 -14.48
C ILE A 122 -3.72 9.15 -13.10
N MET A 123 -4.97 9.13 -12.63
CA MET A 123 -5.29 9.50 -11.25
C MET A 123 -5.01 8.33 -10.32
N LEU A 124 -4.35 8.61 -9.19
CA LEU A 124 -3.99 7.62 -8.20
C LEU A 124 -5.06 7.56 -7.11
N ARG A 125 -5.44 6.34 -6.71
CA ARG A 125 -6.16 6.14 -5.45
C ARG A 125 -5.18 6.19 -4.27
N ARG A 126 -5.69 6.07 -3.05
CA ARG A 126 -4.84 6.07 -1.85
C ARG A 126 -3.87 4.87 -1.83
N PHE A 127 -2.62 5.10 -1.46
CA PHE A 127 -1.59 4.08 -1.27
C PHE A 127 -0.78 4.35 -0.01
N CYS A 128 -0.30 3.29 0.66
CA CYS A 128 0.60 3.44 1.79
C CYS A 128 2.03 3.72 1.30
N ILE A 129 2.84 4.36 2.15
CA ILE A 129 4.19 4.85 1.82
C ILE A 129 5.07 3.72 1.26
N ASP A 130 5.05 2.53 1.88
CA ASP A 130 5.81 1.36 1.40
C ASP A 130 5.46 1.01 -0.06
N CYS A 131 4.17 1.02 -0.40
CA CYS A 131 3.71 0.78 -1.76
C CYS A 131 4.14 1.91 -2.69
N GLY A 132 4.03 3.17 -2.25
CA GLY A 132 4.50 4.32 -3.02
C GLY A 132 6.00 4.25 -3.35
N VAL A 133 6.82 3.78 -2.41
CA VAL A 133 8.28 3.64 -2.60
C VAL A 133 8.64 2.44 -3.49
N CYS A 134 7.97 1.30 -3.33
CA CYS A 134 8.10 0.15 -4.25
C CYS A 134 7.68 0.53 -5.68
N GLU A 135 6.53 1.20 -5.81
CA GLU A 135 5.99 1.69 -7.07
C GLU A 135 6.64 2.98 -7.59
N GLY A 136 7.68 3.48 -6.92
CA GLY A 136 8.43 4.67 -7.34
C GLY A 136 7.59 5.94 -7.49
N LEU A 137 6.43 5.97 -6.84
CA LEU A 137 5.57 7.15 -6.65
C LEU A 137 6.15 8.10 -5.59
N HIS A 138 6.96 7.55 -4.68
CA HIS A 138 7.89 8.31 -3.84
C HIS A 138 9.31 8.08 -4.35
N ALA A 139 10.03 9.16 -4.64
CA ALA A 139 11.38 9.15 -5.17
C ALA A 139 12.43 9.02 -4.05
N PRO A 140 13.66 8.57 -4.38
CA PRO A 140 14.83 8.79 -3.53
C PRO A 140 14.93 10.23 -3.05
N PHE A 141 15.29 10.42 -1.78
CA PHE A 141 15.43 11.72 -1.12
C PHE A 141 14.12 12.50 -0.90
N ASP A 142 12.95 11.92 -1.21
CA ASP A 142 11.68 12.49 -0.77
C ASP A 142 11.63 12.62 0.76
N CYS A 143 11.07 13.72 1.22
CA CYS A 143 10.79 13.99 2.62
C CYS A 143 9.28 13.98 2.81
N LEU A 144 8.76 12.94 3.46
CA LEU A 144 7.33 12.70 3.63
C LEU A 144 6.92 13.10 5.05
N THR A 145 5.65 13.46 5.25
CA THR A 145 5.09 13.69 6.59
C THR A 145 3.85 12.82 6.71
N THR A 146 3.83 11.89 7.66
CA THR A 146 2.69 10.97 7.80
C THR A 146 1.40 11.73 8.16
N ARG A 147 0.24 11.10 7.98
CA ARG A 147 -1.04 11.63 8.50
C ARG A 147 -1.10 11.72 10.04
N THR A 148 -0.09 11.21 10.76
CA THR A 148 0.12 11.44 12.20
C THR A 148 1.17 12.52 12.52
N GLY A 149 1.68 13.24 11.52
CA GLY A 149 2.69 14.28 11.70
C GLY A 149 4.12 13.79 11.93
N LYS A 150 4.42 12.50 11.69
CA LYS A 150 5.80 11.98 11.77
C LYS A 150 6.55 12.33 10.48
N ASP A 151 7.70 12.98 10.58
CA ASP A 151 8.55 13.24 9.43
C ASP A 151 9.40 12.01 9.07
N LEU A 152 9.39 11.64 7.80
CA LEU A 152 10.12 10.52 7.22
C LEU A 152 10.98 10.98 6.03
N TRP A 153 11.89 10.13 5.58
CA TRP A 153 12.56 10.27 4.27
C TRP A 153 12.84 8.93 3.61
N VAL A 154 13.00 8.97 2.29
CA VAL A 154 13.32 7.81 1.44
C VAL A 154 14.82 7.81 1.11
N CYS A 155 15.58 6.77 1.50
CA CYS A 155 16.99 6.66 1.07
C CYS A 155 17.10 6.37 -0.42
N ASN A 156 18.30 6.55 -0.97
CA ASN A 156 18.63 6.06 -2.31
C ASN A 156 18.38 4.54 -2.47
N CYS A 157 18.57 3.74 -1.41
CA CYS A 157 18.19 2.31 -1.42
C CYS A 157 16.69 2.02 -1.21
N ARG A 158 15.82 3.05 -1.31
CA ARG A 158 14.36 2.93 -1.14
C ARG A 158 13.90 2.36 0.21
N ARG A 159 14.71 2.45 1.26
CA ARG A 159 14.24 2.27 2.65
C ARG A 159 13.75 3.60 3.22
N VAL A 160 12.66 3.55 3.96
CA VAL A 160 12.05 4.69 4.64
C VAL A 160 12.58 4.80 6.05
N TRP A 161 12.90 6.02 6.50
CA TRP A 161 13.50 6.29 7.79
C TRP A 161 12.87 7.50 8.48
N SER A 162 12.68 7.42 9.80
CA SER A 162 12.09 8.49 10.60
C SER A 162 13.11 9.58 10.95
N LYS A 163 12.70 10.84 10.85
CA LYS A 163 13.44 12.00 11.37
C LYS A 163 12.98 12.32 12.81
N PRO A 164 13.85 12.84 13.68
CA PRO A 164 15.31 12.96 13.53
C PRO A 164 16.06 11.63 13.78
N GLY A 165 15.37 10.53 14.15
CA GLY A 165 15.99 9.31 14.68
C GLY A 165 16.97 8.57 13.75
N CYS A 166 16.86 8.75 12.43
CA CYS A 166 17.84 8.21 11.47
C CYS A 166 18.09 9.23 10.35
N LEU A 167 19.21 9.96 10.45
CA LEU A 167 19.65 10.93 9.42
C LEU A 167 20.71 10.37 8.45
N ARG A 168 21.22 9.16 8.68
CA ARG A 168 22.16 8.49 7.77
C ARG A 168 21.80 7.02 7.70
N CYS A 169 21.59 6.49 6.50
CA CYS A 169 21.03 5.14 6.37
C CYS A 169 22.06 4.05 6.72
N PRO A 170 21.72 3.09 7.60
CA PRO A 170 22.61 1.98 7.96
C PRO A 170 23.05 1.09 6.78
N ASN A 171 22.24 1.01 5.72
CA ASN A 171 22.47 0.15 4.56
C ASN A 171 23.07 0.93 3.39
N CYS A 172 22.49 2.10 3.13
CA CYS A 172 22.74 2.93 1.94
C CYS A 172 23.89 3.92 2.15
N ARG A 173 24.33 4.13 3.42
CA ARG A 173 25.29 5.14 3.92
C ARG A 173 25.05 6.59 3.50
N GLY A 174 24.15 6.82 2.54
CA GLY A 174 23.65 8.10 2.12
C GLY A 174 22.89 8.80 3.24
N ASP A 175 23.00 10.11 3.20
CA ASP A 175 22.50 11.00 4.22
C ASP A 175 21.08 11.48 3.88
N CYS A 176 20.33 11.77 4.93
CA CYS A 176 19.03 12.41 4.85
C CYS A 176 19.22 13.79 4.21
N PRO A 177 18.44 14.14 3.18
CA PRO A 177 18.46 15.50 2.65
C PRO A 177 18.04 16.47 3.76
N LEU A 178 18.95 17.40 4.04
CA LEU A 178 18.67 18.56 4.85
C LEU A 178 17.68 19.43 4.07
N ARG A 179 16.39 19.42 4.45
CA ARG A 179 15.48 20.47 3.99
C ARG A 179 16.11 21.80 4.44
N PRO A 180 16.41 22.75 3.54
CA PRO A 180 16.78 24.08 3.97
C PRO A 180 15.68 24.61 4.90
N ARG A 181 16.05 25.21 6.02
CA ARG A 181 15.08 25.99 6.82
C ARG A 181 14.58 27.12 5.92
N ARG A 182 13.43 26.94 5.27
CA ARG A 182 12.61 28.07 4.83
C ARG A 182 12.29 28.84 6.11
N LYS A 183 13.00 29.94 6.34
CA LYS A 183 12.48 30.99 7.22
C LYS A 183 11.11 31.36 6.63
N LEU A 184 10.06 31.10 7.40
CA LEU A 184 8.82 31.83 7.22
C LEU A 184 9.18 33.28 7.51
N LEU A 185 9.35 34.07 6.44
CA LEU A 185 9.23 35.51 6.52
C LEU A 185 7.73 35.79 6.60
N MET A 186 7.27 35.87 7.85
CA MET A 186 6.13 36.69 8.26
C MET A 186 6.72 37.84 9.08
#